data_AF-A0A8S3CTZ0-F1
#
_entry.id   AF-A0A8S3CTZ0-F1
#
_cell.length_a   1.000
_cell.length_b   1.000
_cell.length_c   1.000
_cell.angle_alpha   90.00
_cell.angle_beta   90.00
_cell.angle_gamma   90.00
#
_symmetry.space_group_name_H-M   'P 1'
#
loop_
_entity.id
_entity.type
_entity.pdbx_description
1 polymer ?
#
loop_
_entity_poly.entity_id
_entity_poly.type
_entity_poly.pdbx_seq_one_letter_code
_entity_poly.pdbx_strand_id
1 'polypeptide(L)'
;MSEQDQLILALIEHLRKKLLLIPHSNDIDTPNDDECTKKLIENRYKLIHTMCQTAKVMDYLESNGVIPRSICSRILHEYRVPEDRNRALLDFLFSRATNAFRPLIEALYLSGNEHLVQLLDEKFLLSNVRQQIDAEYR
;
A
#
# COMPACT_ATOMS: atom_id res chain seq x y z
N MET A 1 -19.72 24.40 -29.26
CA MET A 1 -19.64 23.12 -28.53
C MET A 1 -20.61 22.16 -29.18
N SER A 2 -20.12 21.03 -29.66
CA SER A 2 -20.95 20.03 -30.33
C SER A 2 -21.74 19.20 -29.29
N GLU A 3 -22.82 18.58 -29.72
CA GLU A 3 -23.64 17.68 -28.88
C GLU A 3 -22.83 16.46 -28.39
N GLN A 4 -21.85 16.03 -29.18
CA GLN A 4 -20.87 15.00 -28.79
C GLN A 4 -19.96 15.46 -27.65
N ASP A 5 -19.54 16.73 -27.63
CA ASP A 5 -18.71 17.27 -26.54
C ASP A 5 -19.48 17.29 -25.22
N GLN A 6 -20.78 17.57 -25.26
CA GLN A 6 -21.64 17.57 -24.08
C GLN A 6 -21.84 16.15 -23.52
N LEU A 7 -21.99 15.15 -24.40
CA LEU A 7 -22.05 13.74 -24.02
C LEU A 7 -20.75 13.26 -23.39
N ILE A 8 -19.60 13.64 -23.94
CA ILE A 8 -18.28 13.30 -23.37
C ILE A 8 -18.12 13.93 -21.99
N LEU A 9 -18.48 15.21 -21.83
CA LEU A 9 -18.40 15.89 -20.54
C LEU A 9 -19.34 15.26 -19.51
N ALA A 10 -20.57 14.92 -19.89
CA ALA A 10 -21.53 14.25 -19.01
C ALA A 10 -21.04 12.84 -18.61
N LEU A 11 -20.40 12.11 -19.52
CA LEU A 11 -19.83 10.80 -19.24
C LEU A 11 -18.63 10.89 -18.30
N ILE A 12 -17.75 11.87 -18.50
CA ILE A 12 -16.62 12.16 -17.61
C ILE A 12 -17.12 12.54 -16.21
N GLU A 13 -18.13 13.38 -16.11
CA GLU A 13 -18.71 13.80 -14.83
C GLU A 13 -19.41 12.63 -14.12
N HIS A 14 -20.12 11.78 -14.88
CA HIS A 14 -20.74 10.56 -14.36
C HIS A 14 -19.69 9.57 -13.84
N LEU A 15 -18.60 9.35 -14.59
CA LEU A 15 -17.49 8.49 -14.16
C LEU A 15 -16.78 9.07 -12.92
N ARG A 16 -16.58 10.39 -12.85
CA ARG A 16 -16.03 11.07 -11.68
C ARG A 16 -16.91 10.90 -10.44
N LYS A 17 -18.22 11.11 -10.57
CA LYS A 17 -19.18 10.89 -9.47
C LYS A 17 -19.21 9.43 -9.01
N LYS A 18 -19.03 8.49 -9.94
CA LYS A 18 -18.99 7.05 -9.64
C LYS A 18 -17.68 6.62 -8.98
N LEU A 19 -16.58 7.33 -9.24
CA LEU A 19 -15.28 7.12 -8.57
C LEU A 19 -15.20 7.82 -7.20
N LEU A 20 -15.94 8.92 -7.00
CA LEU A 20 -15.96 9.73 -5.77
C LEU A 20 -16.92 9.22 -4.66
N LEU A 21 -17.55 8.05 -4.83
CA LEU A 21 -18.49 7.48 -3.86
C LEU A 21 -17.83 6.59 -2.78
N ILE A 22 -16.54 6.77 -2.51
CA ILE A 22 -15.91 6.32 -1.26
C ILE A 22 -15.86 7.53 -0.32
N PRO A 23 -16.67 7.58 0.75
CA PRO A 23 -16.62 8.71 1.67
C PRO A 23 -15.46 8.49 2.64
N HIS A 24 -14.41 9.31 2.57
CA HIS A 24 -13.53 9.51 3.71
C HIS A 24 -13.24 11.00 3.90
N SER A 25 -14.12 11.63 4.66
CA SER A 25 -13.79 12.76 5.51
C SER A 25 -12.78 12.28 6.56
N ASN A 26 -11.56 12.82 6.54
CA ASN A 26 -10.94 13.55 7.65
C ASN A 26 -9.44 13.73 7.42
N ASP A 27 -9.01 14.95 7.68
CA ASP A 27 -7.65 15.47 7.66
C ASP A 27 -6.61 14.51 8.27
N ILE A 28 -5.92 13.77 7.43
CA ILE A 28 -4.59 13.25 7.70
C ILE A 28 -3.81 13.41 6.40
N ASP A 29 -2.64 14.01 6.50
CA ASP A 29 -1.62 14.28 5.49
C ASP A 29 -1.24 12.99 4.71
N THR A 30 -2.17 12.42 3.95
CA THR A 30 -1.92 11.28 3.07
C THR A 30 -1.04 11.80 1.94
N PRO A 31 0.19 11.29 1.80
CA PRO A 31 1.04 11.69 0.69
C PRO A 31 0.27 11.42 -0.60
N ASN A 32 0.26 12.41 -1.49
CA ASN A 32 -0.39 12.33 -2.79
C ASN A 32 -0.07 10.97 -3.43
N ASP A 33 -1.07 10.22 -3.91
CA ASP A 33 -0.91 8.83 -4.38
C ASP A 33 0.27 8.66 -5.36
N ASP A 34 0.58 9.72 -6.11
CA ASP A 34 1.71 9.82 -7.03
C ASP A 34 3.09 9.74 -6.34
N GLU A 35 3.26 10.41 -5.19
CA GLU A 35 4.53 10.43 -4.44
C GLU A 35 4.76 9.10 -3.71
N CYS A 36 3.70 8.52 -3.16
CA CYS A 36 3.71 7.16 -2.60
C CYS A 36 4.11 6.12 -3.66
N THR A 37 3.50 6.21 -4.84
CA THR A 37 3.78 5.33 -5.97
C THR A 37 5.24 5.50 -6.43
N LYS A 38 5.72 6.74 -6.54
CA LYS A 38 7.11 7.03 -6.90
C LYS A 38 8.12 6.42 -5.93
N LYS A 39 7.95 6.62 -4.62
CA LYS A 39 8.85 6.06 -3.60
C LYS A 39 8.90 4.53 -3.64
N LEU A 40 7.75 3.89 -3.86
CA LEU A 40 7.69 2.45 -3.99
C LEU A 40 8.39 1.95 -5.28
N ILE A 41 8.25 2.65 -6.40
CA ILE A 41 8.95 2.31 -7.66
C ILE A 41 10.46 2.48 -7.49
N GLU A 42 10.92 3.61 -6.95
CA GLU A 42 12.33 3.92 -6.76
C GLU A 42 13.03 2.92 -5.83
N ASN A 43 12.30 2.39 -4.85
CA ASN A 43 12.84 1.45 -3.87
C ASN A 43 12.41 0.01 -4.08
N ARG A 44 11.74 -0.28 -5.19
CA ARG A 44 11.20 -1.61 -5.51
C ARG A 44 12.27 -2.70 -5.45
N TYR A 45 13.47 -2.44 -5.95
CA TYR A 45 14.57 -3.40 -5.87
C TYR A 45 14.90 -3.76 -4.42
N LYS A 46 15.04 -2.75 -3.54
CA LYS A 46 15.33 -2.99 -2.12
C LYS A 46 14.18 -3.74 -1.45
N LEU A 47 12.95 -3.33 -1.70
CA LEU A 47 11.76 -4.02 -1.18
C LEU A 47 11.73 -5.50 -1.56
N ILE A 48 12.10 -5.86 -2.80
CA ILE A 48 12.12 -7.25 -3.25
C ILE A 48 13.20 -8.07 -2.52
N HIS A 49 14.39 -7.52 -2.32
CA HIS A 49 15.55 -8.30 -1.87
C HIS A 49 15.80 -8.24 -0.36
N THR A 50 15.25 -7.24 0.34
CA THR A 50 15.50 -7.07 1.80
C THR A 50 14.25 -7.28 2.64
N MET A 51 13.05 -7.29 2.04
CA MET A 51 11.83 -7.61 2.78
C MET A 51 11.88 -9.05 3.28
N CYS A 52 11.73 -9.20 4.59
CA CYS A 52 11.66 -10.46 5.27
C CYS A 52 10.24 -10.70 5.83
N GLN A 53 9.97 -11.94 6.23
CA GLN A 53 8.69 -12.33 6.82
C GLN A 53 7.49 -12.00 5.91
N THR A 54 7.63 -12.19 4.60
CA THR A 54 6.59 -11.90 3.59
C THR A 54 5.24 -12.53 3.93
N ALA A 55 5.23 -13.70 4.56
CA ALA A 55 4.01 -14.34 5.04
C ALA A 55 3.25 -13.46 6.04
N LYS A 56 3.93 -12.88 7.04
CA LYS A 56 3.29 -11.98 8.02
C LYS A 56 2.81 -10.68 7.39
N VAL A 57 3.58 -10.13 6.44
CA VAL A 57 3.16 -8.97 5.66
C VAL A 57 1.86 -9.30 4.91
N MET A 58 1.79 -10.46 4.25
CA MET A 58 0.59 -10.92 3.56
C MET A 58 -0.58 -11.19 4.50
N ASP A 59 -0.34 -11.79 5.67
CA ASP A 59 -1.38 -12.06 6.68
C ASP A 59 -2.03 -10.75 7.16
N TYR A 60 -1.23 -9.70 7.40
CA TYR A 60 -1.73 -8.38 7.76
C TYR A 60 -2.54 -7.75 6.63
N LEU A 61 -2.02 -7.79 5.40
CA LEU A 61 -2.69 -7.22 4.23
C LEU A 61 -3.99 -7.96 3.89
N GLU A 62 -4.05 -9.28 4.10
CA GLU A 62 -5.26 -10.08 3.98
C GLU A 62 -6.29 -9.69 5.05
N SER A 63 -5.85 -9.61 6.31
CA SER A 63 -6.73 -9.28 7.44
C SER A 63 -7.36 -7.89 7.33
N ASN A 64 -6.67 -6.96 6.65
CA ASN A 64 -7.16 -5.61 6.36
C ASN A 64 -7.89 -5.50 5.01
N GLY A 65 -8.13 -6.62 4.31
CA GLY A 65 -8.88 -6.64 3.06
C GLY A 65 -8.17 -6.02 1.85
N VAL A 66 -6.85 -5.77 1.94
CA VAL A 66 -6.04 -5.18 0.86
C VAL A 66 -5.75 -6.22 -0.21
N ILE A 67 -5.51 -7.46 0.20
CA ILE A 67 -5.21 -8.58 -0.70
C ILE A 67 -6.17 -9.73 -0.39
N PRO A 68 -6.83 -10.32 -1.41
CA PRO A 68 -7.65 -11.51 -1.19
C PRO A 68 -6.82 -12.72 -0.76
N ARG A 69 -7.34 -13.53 0.17
CA ARG A 69 -6.72 -14.79 0.62
C ARG A 69 -6.29 -15.71 -0.51
N SER A 70 -7.07 -15.76 -1.60
CA SER A 70 -6.75 -16.58 -2.77
C SER A 70 -5.43 -16.16 -3.44
N ILE A 71 -5.12 -14.86 -3.43
CA ILE A 71 -3.87 -14.31 -3.96
C ILE A 71 -2.72 -14.62 -3.01
N CYS A 72 -2.89 -14.41 -1.69
CA CYS A 72 -1.88 -14.75 -0.68
C CYS A 72 -1.50 -16.23 -0.76
N SER A 73 -2.51 -17.10 -0.81
CA SER A 73 -2.34 -18.55 -0.92
C SER A 73 -1.59 -18.92 -2.21
N ARG A 74 -1.99 -18.32 -3.35
CA ARG A 74 -1.33 -18.54 -4.63
C ARG A 74 0.15 -18.15 -4.57
N ILE A 75 0.47 -16.96 -4.07
CA ILE A 75 1.85 -16.46 -3.99
C ILE A 75 2.70 -17.38 -3.10
N LEU A 76 2.18 -17.78 -1.93
CA LEU A 76 2.90 -18.66 -1.00
C LEU A 76 3.17 -20.05 -1.57
N HIS A 77 2.24 -20.59 -2.36
CA HIS A 77 2.35 -21.93 -2.96
C HIS A 77 3.17 -21.95 -4.26
N GLU A 78 2.98 -20.99 -5.16
CA GLU A 78 3.63 -20.98 -6.49
C GLU A 78 5.10 -20.54 -6.42
N TYR A 79 5.42 -19.59 -5.54
CA TYR A 79 6.77 -19.06 -5.40
C TYR A 79 7.46 -19.66 -4.17
N ARG A 80 8.61 -20.31 -4.38
CA ARG A 80 9.42 -20.89 -3.29
C ARG A 80 10.50 -19.95 -2.77
N VAL A 81 10.99 -19.07 -3.64
CA VAL A 81 12.05 -18.11 -3.36
C VAL A 81 11.44 -16.86 -2.70
N PRO A 82 11.97 -16.36 -1.57
CA PRO A 82 11.44 -15.18 -0.88
C PRO A 82 11.33 -13.95 -1.78
N GLU A 83 12.35 -13.69 -2.59
CA GLU A 83 12.40 -12.54 -3.50
C GLU A 83 11.29 -12.61 -4.56
N ASP A 84 10.98 -13.80 -5.07
CA ASP A 84 9.89 -13.99 -6.02
C ASP A 84 8.52 -13.76 -5.36
N ARG A 85 8.35 -14.19 -4.10
CA ARG A 85 7.13 -13.88 -3.31
C ARG A 85 6.98 -12.38 -3.11
N ASN A 86 8.07 -11.71 -2.71
CA ASN A 86 8.11 -10.27 -2.51
C ASN A 86 7.74 -9.53 -3.79
N ARG A 87 8.32 -9.94 -4.92
CA ARG A 87 8.02 -9.38 -6.24
C ARG A 87 6.54 -9.57 -6.61
N ALA A 88 6.03 -10.79 -6.50
CA ALA A 88 4.64 -11.09 -6.84
C ALA A 88 3.63 -10.32 -5.97
N LEU A 89 3.93 -10.18 -4.67
CA LEU A 89 3.16 -9.37 -3.74
C LEU A 89 3.12 -7.90 -4.18
N LEU A 90 4.29 -7.31 -4.43
CA LEU A 90 4.41 -5.91 -4.84
C LEU A 90 3.72 -5.67 -6.20
N ASP A 91 3.88 -6.57 -7.17
CA ASP A 91 3.20 -6.50 -8.47
C ASP A 91 1.68 -6.50 -8.33
N PHE A 92 1.14 -7.30 -7.42
CA PHE A 92 -0.29 -7.28 -7.13
C PHE A 92 -0.72 -5.94 -6.55
N LEU A 93 0.00 -5.43 -5.56
CA LEU A 93 -0.32 -4.15 -4.91
C LEU A 93 -0.29 -2.99 -5.91
N PHE A 94 0.72 -2.93 -6.79
CA PHE A 94 0.86 -1.86 -7.79
C PHE A 94 -0.19 -1.90 -8.89
N SER A 95 -0.66 -3.08 -9.26
CA SER A 95 -1.59 -3.22 -10.39
C SER A 95 -3.05 -3.08 -10.00
N ARG A 96 -3.41 -3.31 -8.72
CA ARG A 96 -4.82 -3.51 -8.33
C ARG A 96 -5.26 -2.86 -7.03
N ALA A 97 -4.34 -2.42 -6.17
CA ALA A 97 -4.70 -1.95 -4.84
C ALA A 97 -4.46 -0.44 -4.69
N THR A 98 -5.40 0.34 -5.21
CA THR A 98 -5.51 1.77 -4.89
C THR A 98 -5.63 1.92 -3.37
N ASN A 99 -4.78 2.73 -2.75
CA ASN A 99 -4.66 2.89 -1.29
C ASN A 99 -3.93 1.76 -0.53
N ALA A 100 -3.18 0.88 -1.20
CA ALA A 100 -2.39 -0.14 -0.51
C ALA A 100 -1.12 0.40 0.18
N PHE A 101 -0.69 1.62 -0.13
CA PHE A 101 0.56 2.17 0.41
C PHE A 101 0.54 2.20 1.94
N ARG A 102 -0.50 2.79 2.55
CA ARG A 102 -0.55 2.93 4.00
C ARG A 102 -0.64 1.58 4.73
N PRO A 103 -1.54 0.65 4.34
CA PRO A 103 -1.55 -0.70 4.89
C PRO A 103 -0.23 -1.47 4.68
N LEU A 104 0.47 -1.24 3.56
CA LEU A 104 1.79 -1.84 3.32
C LEU A 104 2.83 -1.32 4.31
N ILE A 105 2.88 -0.01 4.56
CA ILE A 105 3.79 0.59 5.54
C ILE A 105 3.56 0.00 6.94
N GLU A 106 2.29 -0.12 7.36
CA GLU A 106 1.93 -0.73 8.64
C GLU A 106 2.30 -2.22 8.69
N ALA A 107 2.01 -2.96 7.61
CA ALA A 107 2.38 -4.37 7.51
C ALA A 107 3.88 -4.59 7.62
N LEU A 108 4.68 -3.74 6.97
CA LEU A 108 6.14 -3.78 7.03
C LEU A 108 6.62 -3.51 8.45
N TYR A 109 6.09 -2.49 9.13
CA TYR A 109 6.45 -2.16 10.50
C TYR A 109 6.15 -3.31 11.46
N LEU A 110 4.92 -3.83 11.44
CA LEU A 110 4.49 -4.91 12.33
C LEU A 110 5.17 -6.26 12.05
N SER A 111 5.73 -6.42 10.85
CA SER A 111 6.48 -7.62 10.46
C SER A 111 7.99 -7.51 10.72
N GLY A 112 8.46 -6.45 11.38
CA GLY A 112 9.89 -6.24 11.68
C GLY A 112 10.72 -5.79 10.47
N ASN A 113 10.11 -5.07 9.54
CA ASN A 113 10.78 -4.47 8.37
C ASN A 113 10.91 -2.94 8.54
N GLU A 114 11.28 -2.46 9.73
CA GLU A 114 11.36 -1.03 10.06
C GLU A 114 12.34 -0.28 9.15
N HIS A 115 13.40 -0.93 8.70
CA HIS A 115 14.35 -0.38 7.73
C HIS A 115 13.71 -0.03 6.38
N LEU A 116 12.72 -0.82 5.94
CA LEU A 116 11.94 -0.53 4.73
C LEU A 116 10.92 0.58 4.98
N VAL A 117 10.32 0.60 6.17
CA VAL A 117 9.42 1.66 6.60
C VAL A 117 10.15 3.00 6.64
N GLN A 118 11.35 3.07 7.23
CA GLN A 118 12.17 4.28 7.26
C GLN A 118 12.41 4.86 5.86
N LEU A 119 12.66 3.97 4.91
CA LEU A 119 12.99 4.33 3.54
C LEU A 119 11.78 4.79 2.71
N LEU A 120 10.57 4.33 3.05
CA LEU A 120 9.34 4.73 2.37
C LEU A 120 8.62 5.90 3.06
N ASP A 121 8.55 5.87 4.39
CA ASP A 121 7.85 6.83 5.23
C ASP A 121 8.54 6.98 6.60
N GLU A 122 9.65 7.72 6.63
CA GLU A 122 10.40 8.02 7.85
C GLU A 122 9.53 8.68 8.93
N LYS A 123 8.58 9.53 8.54
CA LYS A 123 7.68 10.21 9.48
C LYS A 123 6.84 9.20 10.25
N PHE A 124 6.32 8.17 9.57
CA PHE A 124 5.55 7.09 10.21
C PHE A 124 6.40 6.31 11.21
N LEU A 125 7.67 6.01 10.89
CA LEU A 125 8.54 5.31 11.83
C LEU A 125 8.78 6.13 13.09
N LEU A 126 9.15 7.41 12.92
CA LEU A 126 9.42 8.31 14.03
C LEU A 126 8.19 8.51 14.93
N SER A 127 6.98 8.60 14.36
CA SER A 127 5.76 8.74 15.15
C SER A 127 5.46 7.49 15.99
N ASN A 128 5.63 6.28 15.43
CA ASN A 128 5.40 5.05 16.18
C ASN A 128 6.46 4.81 17.26
N VAL A 129 7.75 5.07 16.97
CA VAL A 129 8.82 4.97 17.96
C VAL A 129 8.59 5.93 19.12
N ARG A 130 8.18 7.17 18.84
CA ARG A 130 7.85 8.14 19.89
C ARG A 130 6.70 7.66 20.79
N GLN A 131 5.65 7.08 20.19
CA GLN A 131 4.53 6.53 20.96
C GLN A 131 4.94 5.34 21.84
N GLN A 132 5.87 4.49 21.37
CA GLN A 132 6.40 3.38 22.17
C GLN A 132 7.19 3.88 23.38
N ILE A 133 8.07 4.86 23.19
CA ILE A 133 8.81 5.51 24.28
C ILE A 133 7.83 6.13 25.29
N ASP A 134 6.85 6.90 24.82
CA ASP A 134 5.86 7.55 25.69
C ASP A 134 4.97 6.54 26.45
N ALA A 135 4.82 5.30 25.95
CA ALA A 135 4.07 4.23 26.61
C ALA A 135 4.92 3.45 27.63
N GLU A 136 6.23 3.33 27.42
CA GLU A 136 7.15 2.60 28.29
C GLU A 136 7.56 3.40 29.54
N TYR A 137 7.47 4.74 29.48
CA TYR A 137 7.79 5.64 30.60
C TYR A 137 6.55 6.22 31.32
N ARG A 138 5.39 5.56 31.22
CA ARG A 138 4.17 5.85 32.00
C ARG A 138 3.94 4.81 33.09
#